data_AF-A0A3D5BDF2-F1
#
_entry.id   AF-A0A3D5BDF2-F1
#
_cell.length_a   1.000
_cell.length_b   1.000
_cell.length_c   1.000
_cell.angle_alpha   90.00
_cell.angle_beta   90.00
_cell.angle_gamma   90.00
#
_symmetry.space_group_name_H-M   'P 1'
#
loop_
_entity.id
_entity.type
_entity.pdbx_description
1 polymer ?
#
loop_
_entity_poly.entity_id
_entity_poly.type
_entity_poly.pdbx_seq_one_letter_code
_entity_poly.pdbx_strand_id
1 'polypeptide(L)'
;MKNKMLKAAVAGLVLSLSHVAQAGVVPVGVQNDINFSTVTADWGWTLCHRSNYGSSVSITDMFGTCNGSYVMLAGALSSSNKIDTLAAALFSDVTAYTSVNTTRTSNGAQWYFNGYSMGFAGLGDMISQTTADTAGLNERDRLSWHTSMSAGYWNQNSALSPLHVYNGWRSGSNYSIYEGTEWERLVFTYNAPKNDIPEPSTLAIFGLTLVALGLRRFKKQ
;
A
#
# COMPACT_ATOMS: atom_id res chain seq x y z
N MET A 1 -21.77 47.98 21.42
CA MET A 1 -20.57 47.22 20.96
C MET A 1 -20.54 45.73 21.33
N LYS A 2 -21.43 45.20 22.20
CA LYS A 2 -21.36 43.82 22.70
C LYS A 2 -21.67 42.68 21.69
N ASN A 3 -22.45 42.94 20.63
CA ASN A 3 -22.89 41.88 19.69
C ASN A 3 -21.97 41.64 18.48
N LYS A 4 -20.98 42.51 18.24
CA LYS A 4 -20.06 42.36 17.09
C LYS A 4 -18.93 41.37 17.37
N MET A 5 -18.43 41.32 18.62
CA MET A 5 -17.37 40.40 19.02
C MET A 5 -17.85 38.96 19.15
N LEU A 6 -19.10 38.72 19.58
CA LEU A 6 -19.66 37.37 19.71
C LEU A 6 -19.85 36.69 18.35
N LYS A 7 -20.22 37.45 17.30
CA LYS A 7 -20.37 36.93 15.93
C LYS A 7 -19.02 36.59 15.28
N ALA A 8 -17.98 37.37 15.57
CA ALA A 8 -16.62 37.09 15.09
C ALA A 8 -16.01 35.86 15.80
N ALA A 9 -16.27 35.69 17.10
CA ALA A 9 -15.81 34.54 17.87
C ALA A 9 -16.42 33.21 17.38
N VAL A 10 -17.71 33.20 17.02
CA VAL A 10 -18.37 32.01 16.48
C VAL A 10 -17.88 31.66 15.08
N ALA A 11 -17.60 32.64 14.22
CA ALA A 11 -17.01 32.40 12.90
C ALA A 11 -15.57 31.87 12.98
N GLY A 12 -14.77 32.38 13.92
CA GLY A 12 -13.40 31.89 14.16
C GLY A 12 -13.35 30.47 14.71
N LEU A 13 -14.30 30.09 15.57
CA LEU A 13 -14.39 28.75 16.18
C LEU A 13 -14.81 27.67 15.17
N VAL A 14 -15.64 28.02 14.18
CA VAL A 14 -16.08 27.10 13.11
C VAL A 14 -14.95 26.85 12.09
N LEU A 15 -14.07 27.83 11.86
CA LEU A 15 -12.91 27.68 10.97
C LEU A 15 -11.73 26.93 11.61
N SER A 16 -11.63 26.89 12.95
CA SER A 16 -10.56 26.16 13.65
C SER A 16 -10.77 24.65 13.76
N LEU A 17 -11.93 24.13 13.35
CA LEU A 17 -12.27 22.70 13.40
C LEU A 17 -12.02 21.96 12.08
N SER A 18 -11.50 22.64 11.06
CA SER A 18 -11.11 22.03 9.80
C SER A 18 -9.76 21.32 9.93
N HIS A 19 -9.69 20.25 10.72
CA HIS A 19 -8.63 19.27 10.50
C HIS A 19 -8.82 18.74 9.08
N VAL A 20 -7.91 19.09 8.18
CA VAL A 20 -7.78 18.42 6.89
C VAL A 20 -7.51 16.95 7.20
N ALA A 21 -8.53 16.11 7.06
CA ALA A 21 -8.34 14.68 7.02
C ALA A 21 -7.46 14.40 5.81
N GLN A 22 -6.17 14.16 6.04
CA GLN A 22 -5.25 13.73 4.99
C GLN A 22 -5.63 12.30 4.64
N ALA A 23 -6.49 12.14 3.63
CA ALA A 23 -6.74 10.84 3.03
C ALA A 23 -5.44 10.37 2.37
N GLY A 24 -4.92 9.24 2.81
CA GLY A 24 -3.77 8.59 2.18
C GLY A 24 -4.08 8.13 0.76
N VAL A 25 -3.03 7.93 -0.03
CA VAL A 25 -3.14 7.56 -1.45
C VAL A 25 -2.86 6.07 -1.60
N VAL A 26 -3.80 5.34 -2.21
CA VAL A 26 -3.56 3.97 -2.67
C VAL A 26 -3.11 4.04 -4.13
N PRO A 27 -1.83 3.78 -4.46
CA PRO A 27 -1.37 3.83 -5.84
C PRO A 27 -2.04 2.72 -6.65
N VAL A 28 -2.47 3.02 -7.88
CA VAL A 28 -3.04 2.04 -8.82
C VAL A 28 -1.93 1.54 -9.73
N GLY A 29 -1.79 0.23 -9.83
CA GLY A 29 -0.75 -0.44 -10.62
C GLY A 29 0.64 -0.31 -10.05
N VAL A 30 1.61 -0.82 -10.81
CA VAL A 30 3.01 -0.83 -10.40
C VAL A 30 3.60 0.57 -10.50
N GLN A 31 4.33 0.99 -9.46
CA GLN A 31 5.05 2.25 -9.39
C GLN A 31 6.55 1.96 -9.27
N ASN A 32 7.38 2.79 -9.89
CA ASN A 32 8.83 2.63 -9.88
C ASN A 32 9.53 3.90 -9.38
N ASP A 33 10.72 3.73 -8.79
CA ASP A 33 11.61 4.81 -8.34
C ASP A 33 10.98 5.81 -7.34
N ILE A 34 10.04 5.34 -6.51
CA ILE A 34 9.30 6.17 -5.57
C ILE A 34 10.14 6.38 -4.31
N ASN A 35 10.28 7.63 -3.84
CA ASN A 35 10.95 7.90 -2.57
C ASN A 35 10.22 7.23 -1.41
N PHE A 36 10.97 6.62 -0.49
CA PHE A 36 10.42 5.98 0.72
C PHE A 36 9.57 6.96 1.55
N SER A 37 9.97 8.23 1.60
CA SER A 37 9.21 9.29 2.28
C SER A 37 7.88 9.61 1.59
N THR A 38 7.78 9.46 0.26
CA THR A 38 6.51 9.66 -0.44
C THR A 38 5.50 8.59 -0.04
N VAL A 39 5.94 7.33 0.08
CA VAL A 39 5.08 6.24 0.56
C VAL A 39 4.62 6.47 2.00
N THR A 40 5.54 6.85 2.89
CA THR A 40 5.26 6.92 4.33
C THR A 40 4.65 8.23 4.81
N ALA A 41 5.09 9.37 4.27
CA ALA A 41 4.63 10.70 4.68
C ALA A 41 3.49 11.22 3.78
N ASP A 42 3.63 11.13 2.46
CA ASP A 42 2.68 11.75 1.53
C ASP A 42 1.46 10.85 1.29
N TRP A 43 1.70 9.55 1.11
CA TRP A 43 0.64 8.56 0.87
C TRP A 43 0.09 7.92 2.16
N GLY A 44 0.77 8.12 3.29
CA GLY A 44 0.29 7.70 4.61
C GLY A 44 0.40 6.20 4.90
N TRP A 45 1.29 5.48 4.21
CA TRP A 45 1.51 4.05 4.45
C TRP A 45 2.44 3.79 5.63
N THR A 46 2.15 2.75 6.40
CA THR A 46 3.00 2.33 7.51
C THR A 46 3.84 1.13 7.10
N LEU A 47 5.16 1.20 7.25
CA LEU A 47 6.04 0.03 7.06
C LEU A 47 5.77 -0.98 8.18
N CYS A 48 5.32 -2.19 7.82
CA CYS A 48 5.08 -3.27 8.78
C CYS A 48 6.18 -4.33 8.78
N HIS A 49 6.86 -4.55 7.65
CA HIS A 49 7.99 -5.49 7.56
C HIS A 49 9.11 -4.99 6.66
N ARG A 50 10.34 -5.26 7.07
CA ARG A 50 11.56 -5.07 6.27
C ARG A 50 12.51 -6.23 6.52
N SER A 51 13.05 -6.81 5.45
CA SER A 51 14.05 -7.88 5.57
C SER A 51 14.94 -7.97 4.34
N ASN A 52 16.17 -8.41 4.52
CA ASN A 52 17.10 -8.68 3.43
C ASN A 52 16.55 -9.77 2.47
N TYR A 53 16.84 -9.68 1.18
CA TYR A 53 16.43 -10.66 0.17
C TYR A 53 17.08 -12.03 0.39
N GLY A 54 18.23 -12.13 1.06
CA GLY A 54 18.92 -13.40 1.36
C GLY A 54 18.47 -14.10 2.65
N SER A 55 17.62 -13.48 3.48
CA SER A 55 17.07 -14.13 4.69
C SER A 55 15.81 -14.92 4.38
N SER A 56 15.29 -15.75 5.29
CA SER A 56 13.96 -16.37 5.20
C SER A 56 13.06 -15.86 6.33
N VAL A 57 11.77 -15.69 6.07
CA VAL A 57 10.78 -15.19 7.03
C VAL A 57 9.44 -15.91 6.84
N SER A 58 8.72 -16.19 7.93
CA SER A 58 7.39 -16.80 7.82
C SER A 58 6.38 -15.79 7.23
N ILE A 59 5.36 -16.28 6.51
CA ILE A 59 4.27 -15.43 6.00
C ILE A 59 3.56 -14.75 7.17
N THR A 60 3.35 -15.47 8.27
CA THR A 60 2.74 -14.94 9.49
C THR A 60 3.53 -13.77 10.06
N ASP A 61 4.86 -13.88 10.18
CA ASP A 61 5.69 -12.81 10.73
C ASP A 61 5.80 -11.63 9.77
N MET A 62 5.93 -11.89 8.46
CA MET A 62 6.00 -10.84 7.44
C MET A 62 4.76 -9.94 7.44
N PHE A 63 3.59 -10.50 7.71
CA PHE A 63 2.32 -9.75 7.70
C PHE A 63 1.74 -9.49 9.09
N GLY A 64 2.35 -9.99 10.16
CA GLY A 64 1.76 -10.06 11.51
C GLY A 64 1.46 -8.69 12.15
N THR A 65 2.14 -7.63 11.70
CA THR A 65 1.90 -6.24 12.13
C THR A 65 1.17 -5.40 11.08
N CYS A 66 0.87 -5.98 9.92
CA CYS A 66 0.16 -5.32 8.82
C CYS A 66 -1.35 -5.34 9.07
N ASN A 67 -1.84 -4.48 9.97
CA ASN A 67 -3.25 -4.43 10.39
C ASN A 67 -4.19 -3.66 9.44
N GLY A 68 -3.70 -3.30 8.26
CA GLY A 68 -4.44 -2.55 7.24
C GLY A 68 -5.28 -3.44 6.32
N SER A 69 -6.34 -2.87 5.75
CA SER A 69 -7.12 -3.55 4.70
C SER A 69 -6.33 -3.68 3.39
N TYR A 70 -5.37 -2.78 3.16
CA TYR A 70 -4.46 -2.82 2.03
C TYR A 70 -3.05 -3.17 2.48
N VAL A 71 -2.33 -3.86 1.59
CA VAL A 71 -0.89 -4.06 1.68
C VAL A 71 -0.19 -3.71 0.39
N MET A 72 1.06 -3.31 0.55
CA MET A 72 1.97 -2.99 -0.54
C MET A 72 3.20 -3.86 -0.41
N LEU A 73 3.52 -4.58 -1.48
CA LEU A 73 4.81 -5.27 -1.60
C LEU A 73 5.76 -4.37 -2.37
N ALA A 74 7.02 -4.34 -1.93
CA ALA A 74 8.03 -3.49 -2.55
C ALA A 74 9.44 -4.06 -2.43
N GLY A 75 10.28 -3.72 -3.40
CA GLY A 75 11.71 -4.03 -3.43
C GLY A 75 12.55 -2.76 -3.46
N ALA A 76 13.65 -2.75 -2.72
CA ALA A 76 14.59 -1.63 -2.70
C ALA A 76 16.01 -2.09 -2.42
N LEU A 77 17.00 -1.32 -2.87
CA LEU A 77 18.37 -1.40 -2.35
C LEU A 77 18.42 -0.78 -0.94
N SER A 78 19.04 -1.46 0.01
CA SER A 78 19.21 -1.00 1.41
C SER A 78 19.90 0.37 1.52
N SER A 79 20.80 0.70 0.58
CA SER A 79 21.51 1.97 0.51
C SER A 79 20.71 3.10 -0.16
N SER A 80 19.56 2.79 -0.77
CA SER A 80 18.73 3.73 -1.52
C SER A 80 17.60 4.29 -0.66
N ASN A 81 17.31 5.59 -0.83
CA ASN A 81 16.09 6.20 -0.31
C ASN A 81 14.89 6.04 -1.26
N LYS A 82 15.10 5.45 -2.44
CA LYS A 82 14.07 5.09 -3.42
C LYS A 82 13.73 3.61 -3.33
N ILE A 83 12.45 3.34 -3.39
CA ILE A 83 11.86 2.04 -3.64
C ILE A 83 11.92 1.81 -5.16
N ASP A 84 12.54 0.72 -5.58
CA ASP A 84 12.76 0.41 -6.99
C ASP A 84 11.45 0.08 -7.68
N THR A 85 10.66 -0.83 -7.10
CA THR A 85 9.31 -1.16 -7.57
C THR A 85 8.37 -1.44 -6.40
N LEU A 86 7.11 -1.04 -6.53
CA LEU A 86 6.05 -1.31 -5.58
C LEU A 86 4.70 -1.48 -6.26
N ALA A 87 3.82 -2.26 -5.64
CA ALA A 87 2.40 -2.29 -5.98
C ALA A 87 1.59 -2.51 -4.70
N ALA A 88 0.35 -2.03 -4.70
CA ALA A 88 -0.56 -2.16 -3.57
C ALA A 88 -1.88 -2.80 -4.00
N ALA A 89 -2.51 -3.57 -3.11
CA ALA A 89 -3.86 -4.10 -3.30
C ALA A 89 -4.47 -4.47 -1.95
N LEU A 90 -5.70 -4.97 -1.94
CA LEU A 90 -6.32 -5.52 -0.72
C LEU A 90 -5.48 -6.68 -0.20
N PHE A 91 -5.32 -6.78 1.12
CA PHE A 91 -4.60 -7.88 1.76
C PHE A 91 -5.11 -9.24 1.27
N SER A 92 -6.43 -9.40 1.22
CA SER A 92 -7.09 -10.62 0.76
C SER A 92 -6.75 -10.99 -0.68
N ASP A 93 -6.40 -10.03 -1.54
CA ASP A 93 -6.03 -10.30 -2.93
C ASP A 93 -4.54 -10.65 -3.05
N VAL A 94 -3.67 -9.98 -2.28
CA VAL A 94 -2.22 -10.22 -2.28
C VAL A 94 -1.87 -11.59 -1.70
N THR A 95 -2.62 -12.06 -0.70
CA THR A 95 -2.37 -13.34 -0.03
C THR A 95 -3.33 -14.45 -0.46
N ALA A 96 -4.17 -14.22 -1.49
CA ALA A 96 -5.01 -15.27 -2.06
C ALA A 96 -4.14 -16.26 -2.84
N TYR A 97 -4.29 -17.55 -2.54
CA TYR A 97 -3.60 -18.60 -3.28
C TYR A 97 -3.94 -18.54 -4.78
N THR A 98 -2.91 -18.64 -5.63
CA THR A 98 -3.06 -18.80 -7.08
C THR A 98 -2.39 -20.08 -7.55
N SER A 99 -2.93 -20.76 -8.56
CA SER A 99 -2.21 -21.86 -9.20
C SER A 99 -0.94 -21.36 -9.91
N VAL A 100 0.01 -22.24 -10.18
CA VAL A 100 1.21 -21.92 -10.96
C VAL A 100 0.84 -21.25 -12.28
N ASN A 101 1.55 -20.18 -12.64
CA ASN A 101 1.36 -19.42 -13.87
C ASN A 101 -0.04 -18.79 -14.00
N THR A 102 -0.73 -18.62 -12.87
CA THR A 102 -1.99 -17.90 -12.81
C THR A 102 -1.87 -16.72 -11.86
N THR A 103 -2.59 -15.66 -12.19
CA THR A 103 -2.59 -14.42 -11.44
C THR A 103 -4.01 -14.01 -11.09
N ARG A 104 -4.10 -13.12 -10.11
CA ARG A 104 -5.30 -12.37 -9.80
C ARG A 104 -5.06 -10.91 -10.14
N THR A 105 -5.88 -10.35 -11.03
CA THR A 105 -5.84 -8.91 -11.29
C THR A 105 -6.47 -8.16 -10.12
N SER A 106 -5.70 -7.28 -9.47
CA SER A 106 -6.22 -6.40 -8.42
C SER A 106 -5.44 -5.09 -8.39
N ASN A 107 -6.18 -3.99 -8.24
CA ASN A 107 -5.67 -2.62 -8.17
C ASN A 107 -4.59 -2.30 -9.22
N GLY A 108 -4.80 -2.71 -10.48
CA GLY A 108 -3.91 -2.40 -11.60
C GLY A 108 -2.64 -3.25 -11.71
N ALA A 109 -2.53 -4.37 -11.00
CA ALA A 109 -1.41 -5.31 -11.13
C ALA A 109 -1.89 -6.77 -11.16
N GLN A 110 -1.01 -7.66 -11.61
CA GLN A 110 -1.22 -9.10 -11.64
C GLN A 110 -0.54 -9.76 -10.44
N TRP A 111 -1.31 -10.19 -9.45
CA TRP A 111 -0.82 -10.75 -8.19
C TRP A 111 -0.76 -12.27 -8.23
N TYR A 112 0.24 -12.86 -7.57
CA TYR A 112 0.37 -14.30 -7.42
C TYR A 112 0.95 -14.66 -6.06
N PHE A 113 0.50 -15.79 -5.52
CA PHE A 113 0.91 -16.29 -4.20
C PHE A 113 0.73 -17.82 -4.15
N ASN A 114 1.83 -18.56 -4.23
CA ASN A 114 1.82 -20.02 -4.11
C ASN A 114 3.19 -20.53 -3.67
N GLY A 115 3.34 -21.85 -3.52
CA GLY A 115 4.56 -22.45 -3.00
C GLY A 115 5.81 -22.33 -3.88
N TYR A 116 5.73 -21.74 -5.08
CA TYR A 116 6.92 -21.32 -5.85
C TYR A 116 7.29 -19.88 -5.54
N SER A 117 6.37 -18.94 -5.76
CA SER A 117 6.66 -17.55 -5.48
C SER A 117 5.44 -16.74 -5.11
N MET A 118 5.73 -15.58 -4.53
CA MET A 118 4.77 -14.50 -4.35
C MET A 118 5.30 -13.20 -4.94
N GLY A 119 4.39 -12.33 -5.37
CA GLY A 119 4.77 -11.06 -5.97
C GLY A 119 3.68 -10.50 -6.88
N PHE A 120 4.11 -9.65 -7.80
CA PHE A 120 3.24 -9.04 -8.79
C PHE A 120 3.97 -8.82 -10.12
N ALA A 121 3.18 -8.74 -11.20
CA ALA A 121 3.59 -8.25 -12.51
C ALA A 121 2.68 -7.09 -12.97
N GLY A 122 3.05 -6.42 -14.06
CA GLY A 122 2.29 -5.34 -14.65
C GLY A 122 0.91 -5.79 -15.11
N LEU A 123 -0.02 -4.84 -15.25
CA LEU A 123 -1.38 -5.16 -15.68
C LEU A 123 -1.39 -5.80 -17.07
N GLY A 124 -1.96 -6.99 -17.16
CA GLY A 124 -2.04 -7.74 -18.43
C GLY A 124 -0.80 -8.57 -18.74
N ASP A 125 0.27 -8.46 -17.95
CA ASP A 125 1.47 -9.27 -18.16
C ASP A 125 1.22 -10.74 -17.77
N MET A 126 1.84 -11.64 -18.54
CA MET A 126 1.92 -13.05 -18.18
C MET A 126 3.07 -13.28 -17.20
N ILE A 127 2.96 -14.31 -16.37
CA ILE A 127 4.00 -14.78 -15.46
C ILE A 127 4.50 -16.16 -15.90
N SER A 128 5.74 -16.51 -15.53
CA SER A 128 6.32 -17.84 -15.78
C SER A 128 7.11 -18.32 -14.56
N GLN A 129 6.45 -19.11 -13.72
CA GLN A 129 6.98 -19.68 -12.49
C GLN A 129 7.64 -21.04 -12.74
N THR A 130 8.96 -21.08 -12.64
CA THR A 130 9.73 -22.33 -12.49
C THR A 130 10.03 -22.56 -11.01
N THR A 131 10.69 -21.59 -10.40
CA THR A 131 10.93 -21.49 -8.95
C THR A 131 10.50 -20.13 -8.42
N ALA A 132 10.62 -19.11 -9.24
CA ALA A 132 10.03 -17.80 -9.13
C ALA A 132 9.52 -17.35 -10.50
N ASP A 133 8.91 -16.18 -10.56
CA ASP A 133 8.48 -15.60 -11.81
C ASP A 133 9.67 -15.08 -12.64
N THR A 134 9.90 -15.75 -13.77
CA THR A 134 11.02 -15.53 -14.70
C THR A 134 10.63 -14.81 -15.98
N ALA A 135 9.36 -14.45 -16.14
CA ALA A 135 8.90 -13.73 -17.33
C ALA A 135 9.38 -12.26 -17.36
N GLY A 136 9.18 -11.58 -18.49
CA GLY A 136 9.35 -10.13 -18.58
C GLY A 136 10.79 -9.65 -18.39
N LEU A 137 11.79 -10.28 -19.03
CA LEU A 137 13.22 -9.94 -18.79
C LEU A 137 13.61 -8.49 -19.15
N ASN A 138 12.78 -7.76 -19.91
CA ASN A 138 13.01 -6.37 -20.32
C ASN A 138 11.94 -5.39 -19.81
N GLU A 139 11.37 -5.64 -18.64
CA GLU A 139 10.37 -4.75 -18.03
C GLU A 139 10.74 -4.38 -16.59
N ARG A 140 10.10 -3.33 -16.06
CA ARG A 140 10.31 -2.87 -14.67
C ARG A 140 9.13 -3.14 -13.75
N ASP A 141 7.99 -3.57 -14.29
CA ASP A 141 6.76 -3.62 -13.51
C ASP A 141 6.56 -4.99 -12.83
N ARG A 142 7.62 -5.55 -12.22
CA ARG A 142 7.58 -6.89 -11.64
C ARG A 142 8.41 -7.01 -10.37
N LEU A 143 7.86 -7.72 -9.40
CA LEU A 143 8.53 -8.12 -8.17
C LEU A 143 8.23 -9.59 -7.93
N SER A 144 9.25 -10.37 -7.59
CA SER A 144 9.07 -11.79 -7.29
C SER A 144 9.98 -12.23 -6.15
N TRP A 145 9.40 -12.91 -5.17
CA TRP A 145 10.12 -13.56 -4.09
C TRP A 145 9.88 -15.05 -4.13
N HIS A 146 10.94 -15.84 -3.97
CA HIS A 146 10.79 -17.27 -3.75
C HIS A 146 10.07 -17.51 -2.43
N THR A 147 9.22 -18.51 -2.43
CA THR A 147 8.54 -18.97 -1.22
C THR A 147 9.00 -20.35 -0.82
N SER A 148 8.62 -20.82 0.36
CA SER A 148 8.93 -22.16 0.86
C SER A 148 7.89 -22.67 1.86
N MET A 149 7.80 -23.98 1.99
CA MET A 149 7.04 -24.70 3.00
C MET A 149 7.81 -24.85 4.32
N SER A 150 9.09 -24.48 4.36
CA SER A 150 9.94 -24.65 5.55
C SER A 150 10.89 -23.47 5.75
N ALA A 151 11.06 -23.04 7.00
CA ALA A 151 11.95 -21.94 7.36
C ALA A 151 13.39 -22.25 6.96
N GLY A 152 14.04 -21.35 6.22
CA GLY A 152 15.47 -21.46 5.89
C GLY A 152 15.86 -22.56 4.91
N TYR A 153 14.91 -23.34 4.38
CA TYR A 153 15.17 -24.39 3.39
C TYR A 153 14.45 -24.12 2.08
N TRP A 154 15.09 -24.50 0.98
CA TRP A 154 14.46 -24.54 -0.34
C TRP A 154 13.51 -25.73 -0.43
N ASN A 155 12.26 -25.53 0.01
CA ASN A 155 11.22 -26.54 0.02
C ASN A 155 9.96 -26.00 -0.63
N GLN A 156 9.93 -26.02 -1.96
CA GLN A 156 8.86 -25.46 -2.76
C GLN A 156 7.82 -26.52 -3.13
N ASN A 157 6.54 -26.20 -2.95
CA ASN A 157 5.44 -27.05 -3.41
C ASN A 157 4.33 -26.17 -3.98
N SER A 158 4.27 -26.10 -5.29
CA SER A 158 3.35 -25.22 -6.00
C SER A 158 1.87 -25.52 -5.84
N ALA A 159 1.50 -26.70 -5.33
CA ALA A 159 0.12 -27.06 -5.06
C ALA A 159 -0.41 -26.51 -3.72
N LEU A 160 0.44 -25.85 -2.92
CA LEU A 160 0.13 -25.39 -1.58
C LEU A 160 0.37 -23.89 -1.44
N SER A 161 -0.37 -23.27 -0.51
CA SER A 161 -0.01 -21.94 -0.01
C SER A 161 1.32 -22.01 0.74
N PRO A 162 2.25 -21.07 0.49
CA PRO A 162 3.54 -21.06 1.15
C PRO A 162 3.40 -20.72 2.63
N LEU A 163 4.34 -21.20 3.44
CA LEU A 163 4.45 -20.86 4.86
C LEU A 163 5.52 -19.80 5.12
N HIS A 164 6.46 -19.65 4.19
CA HIS A 164 7.59 -18.73 4.29
C HIS A 164 7.83 -18.02 2.96
N VAL A 165 8.33 -16.79 3.04
CA VAL A 165 9.14 -16.24 1.95
C VAL A 165 10.57 -16.71 2.21
N TYR A 166 11.16 -17.38 1.21
CA TYR A 166 12.55 -17.79 1.27
C TYR A 166 13.41 -16.60 0.89
N ASN A 167 13.95 -16.49 -0.32
CA ASN A 167 14.76 -15.35 -0.75
C ASN A 167 14.08 -14.52 -1.86
N GLY A 168 14.64 -13.36 -2.22
CA GLY A 168 14.08 -12.50 -3.26
C GLY A 168 14.67 -12.74 -4.64
N TRP A 169 13.84 -13.06 -5.64
CA TRP A 169 14.30 -13.31 -7.02
C TRP A 169 14.50 -12.02 -7.81
N ARG A 170 13.54 -11.10 -7.71
CA ARG A 170 13.45 -9.93 -8.59
C ARG A 170 12.81 -8.71 -7.92
N SER A 171 13.36 -7.55 -8.24
CA SER A 171 12.79 -6.21 -8.04
C SER A 171 13.01 -5.41 -9.32
N GLY A 172 11.93 -5.00 -9.98
CA GLY A 172 12.02 -4.18 -11.17
C GLY A 172 12.76 -4.87 -12.32
N SER A 173 13.76 -4.21 -12.88
CA SER A 173 14.68 -4.80 -13.88
C SER A 173 15.82 -5.63 -13.27
N ASN A 174 15.89 -5.74 -11.94
CA ASN A 174 16.95 -6.42 -11.22
C ASN A 174 16.50 -7.84 -10.86
N TYR A 175 17.10 -8.84 -11.49
CA TYR A 175 16.78 -10.25 -11.29
C TYR A 175 18.01 -11.05 -10.84
N SER A 176 17.78 -12.25 -10.31
CA SER A 176 18.82 -13.10 -9.72
C SER A 176 19.51 -12.46 -8.51
N ILE A 177 18.75 -11.73 -7.69
CA ILE A 177 19.24 -10.94 -6.54
C ILE A 177 18.98 -11.62 -5.18
N TYR A 178 19.14 -12.95 -5.11
CA TYR A 178 18.62 -13.79 -4.03
C TYR A 178 19.62 -14.21 -2.93
N GLU A 179 20.92 -14.02 -3.10
CA GLU A 179 21.95 -14.46 -2.13
C GLU A 179 22.94 -13.34 -1.80
N GLY A 180 23.30 -13.19 -0.50
CA GLY A 180 24.36 -12.27 -0.06
C GLY A 180 24.19 -10.82 -0.54
N THR A 181 22.94 -10.36 -0.61
CA THR A 181 22.50 -9.23 -1.42
C THR A 181 22.23 -7.99 -0.59
N GLU A 182 22.31 -6.80 -1.19
CA GLU A 182 21.94 -5.52 -0.55
C GLU A 182 20.45 -5.19 -0.72
N TRP A 183 19.69 -6.05 -1.40
CA TRP A 183 18.26 -5.85 -1.67
C TRP A 183 17.38 -6.22 -0.48
N GLU A 184 16.30 -5.46 -0.29
CA GLU A 184 15.36 -5.59 0.82
C GLU A 184 13.92 -5.77 0.35
N ARG A 185 13.19 -6.64 1.05
CA ARG A 185 11.74 -6.78 0.97
C ARG A 185 11.14 -5.76 1.90
N LEU A 186 10.18 -5.02 1.39
CA LEU A 186 9.42 -4.04 2.14
C LEU A 186 7.95 -4.44 2.04
N VAL A 187 7.27 -4.47 3.17
CA VAL A 187 5.80 -4.61 3.22
C VAL A 187 5.25 -3.43 3.99
N PHE A 188 4.33 -2.73 3.36
CA PHE A 188 3.59 -1.64 4.00
C PHE A 188 2.13 -2.03 4.14
N THR A 189 1.46 -1.38 5.09
CA THR A 189 0.04 -1.52 5.32
C THR A 189 -0.64 -0.18 5.35
N TYR A 190 -1.90 -0.15 4.92
CA TYR A 190 -2.71 1.03 4.92
C TYR A 190 -4.16 0.69 5.24
N ASN A 191 -4.74 1.44 6.17
CA ASN A 191 -6.19 1.48 6.35
C ASN A 191 -6.70 2.68 5.57
N ALA A 192 -7.31 2.41 4.42
CA ALA A 192 -8.14 3.43 3.79
C ALA A 192 -9.15 3.88 4.84
N PRO A 193 -9.22 5.19 5.16
CA PRO A 193 -10.24 5.67 6.07
C PRO A 193 -11.56 5.14 5.53
N LYS A 194 -12.31 4.40 6.37
CA LYS A 194 -13.73 4.24 6.11
C LYS A 194 -14.24 5.65 5.90
N ASN A 195 -15.00 5.87 4.84
CA ASN A 195 -15.66 7.14 4.59
C ASN A 195 -16.68 7.41 5.71
N ASP A 196 -16.23 7.63 6.94
CA ASP A 196 -16.93 8.43 7.91
C ASP A 196 -16.68 9.85 7.42
N ILE A 197 -17.37 10.24 6.36
CA ILE A 197 -17.33 11.58 5.79
C ILE A 197 -17.77 12.51 6.94
N PRO A 198 -16.87 13.23 7.63
CA PRO A 198 -17.30 14.20 8.59
C PRO A 198 -17.41 15.47 7.77
N GLU A 199 -18.47 15.65 6.96
CA GLU A 199 -18.56 16.72 5.96
C GLU A 199 -18.20 18.09 6.58
N PRO A 200 -16.94 18.58 6.45
CA PRO A 200 -16.56 19.82 7.10
C PRO A 200 -17.16 20.96 6.30
N SER A 201 -17.26 20.78 4.98
CA SER A 201 -17.84 21.71 4.04
C SER A 201 -19.36 21.72 4.13
N THR A 202 -20.08 20.59 4.20
CA THR A 202 -21.54 20.64 4.22
C THR A 202 -22.08 21.17 5.53
N LEU A 203 -21.53 20.81 6.68
CA LEU A 203 -21.94 21.40 7.96
C LEU A 203 -21.53 22.88 8.06
N ALA A 204 -20.35 23.27 7.55
CA ALA A 204 -19.95 24.68 7.52
C ALA A 204 -20.80 25.49 6.53
N ILE A 205 -21.08 24.98 5.33
CA ILE A 205 -21.96 25.61 4.34
C ILE A 205 -23.38 25.67 4.88
N PHE A 206 -23.91 24.60 5.46
CA PHE A 206 -25.23 24.57 6.07
C PHE A 206 -25.32 25.54 7.25
N GLY A 207 -24.31 25.57 8.12
CA GLY A 207 -24.18 26.53 9.22
C GLY A 207 -24.12 27.98 8.72
N LEU A 208 -23.31 28.27 7.70
CA LEU A 208 -23.23 29.57 7.04
C LEU A 208 -24.57 29.95 6.38
N THR A 209 -25.28 28.98 5.79
CA THR A 209 -26.59 29.18 5.16
C THR A 209 -27.64 29.52 6.22
N LEU A 210 -27.67 28.80 7.35
CA LEU A 210 -28.55 29.09 8.49
C LEU A 210 -28.25 30.43 9.14
N VAL A 211 -26.97 30.80 9.29
CA VAL A 211 -26.55 32.12 9.78
C VAL A 211 -26.99 33.22 8.80
N ALA A 212 -26.84 33.02 7.50
CA ALA A 212 -27.31 33.96 6.47
C ALA A 212 -28.85 34.11 6.49
N LEU A 213 -29.59 33.02 6.69
CA LEU A 213 -31.05 33.01 6.86
C LEU A 213 -31.49 33.73 8.14
N GLY A 214 -30.81 33.50 9.26
CA GLY A 214 -31.07 34.16 10.53
C GLY A 214 -30.78 35.67 10.51
N LEU A 215 -29.71 36.09 9.81
CA LEU A 215 -29.38 37.50 9.64
C LEU A 215 -30.39 38.26 8.75
N ARG A 216 -31.11 37.57 7.86
CA ARG A 216 -32.17 38.18 7.02
C ARG A 216 -33.42 38.58 7.80
N ARG A 217 -33.73 37.94 8.93
CA ARG A 217 -34.97 38.20 9.70
C ARG A 217 -34.95 39.45 10.58
N PHE A 218 -33.80 40.11 10.76
CA PHE A 218 -33.67 41.29 11.64
C PHE A 218 -33.83 42.65 10.92
N LYS A 219 -34.33 42.66 9.67
CA LYS A 219 -34.82 43.89 9.02
C LYS A 219 -36.35 43.85 8.90
N LYS A 220 -37.04 44.08 10.01
CA LYS A 220 -38.35 44.75 10.01
C LYS A 220 -38.31 45.84 11.08
N GLN A 221 -38.96 46.94 10.69
CA GLN A 221 -38.98 48.29 11.27
C GLN A 221 -39.18 48.32 12.78
#